data_AF-A0AAN5I7S9-F1
#
_entry.id   AF-A0AAN5I7S9-F1
#
_cell.length_a   1.000
_cell.length_b   1.000
_cell.length_c   1.000
_cell.angle_alpha   90.00
_cell.angle_beta   90.00
_cell.angle_gamma   90.00
#
_symmetry.space_group_name_H-M   'P 1'
#
loop_
_entity.id
_entity.type
_entity.pdbx_description
1 polymer ?
#
loop_
_entity_poly.entity_id
_entity_poly.type
_entity_poly.pdbx_seq_one_letter_code
_entity_poly.pdbx_strand_id
1 'polypeptide(L)'
;REHASETRIILLQIGKPDGIIRWEIDNVLTLTKRYSPSTEIYGVPWKLDMRAEWFPPFASKFYTLYIYGNYKSNSPLWECCFAFQIVIRNID
;
A
#
# COMPACT_ATOMS: atom_id res chain seq x y z
N ARG A 1 -7.62 24.53 23.14
CA ARG A 1 -6.52 23.56 22.91
C ARG A 1 -7.19 22.23 22.59
N GLU A 2 -7.63 22.07 21.35
CA GLU A 2 -8.14 20.80 20.84
C GLU A 2 -7.17 20.40 19.74
N HIS A 3 -6.28 19.45 20.04
CA HIS A 3 -5.58 18.73 18.99
C HIS A 3 -6.61 17.80 18.38
N ALA A 4 -7.39 18.30 17.42
CA ALA A 4 -8.03 17.43 16.45
C ALA A 4 -6.89 16.61 15.83
N SER A 5 -6.81 15.34 16.20
CA SER A 5 -6.00 14.37 15.49
C SER A 5 -6.52 14.39 14.07
N GLU A 6 -5.85 15.11 13.16
CA GLU A 6 -6.11 15.05 11.72
C GLU A 6 -5.80 13.62 11.27
N THR A 7 -6.77 12.73 11.46
CA THR A 7 -6.75 11.37 10.96
C THR A 7 -6.86 11.48 9.45
N ARG A 8 -5.72 11.64 8.77
CA ARG A 8 -5.68 11.60 7.32
C ARG A 8 -5.98 10.19 6.88
N ILE A 9 -7.09 10.01 6.18
CA ILE A 9 -7.43 8.72 5.57
C ILE A 9 -6.93 8.74 4.13
N ILE A 10 -6.05 7.80 3.80
CA ILE A 10 -5.62 7.58 2.43
C ILE A 10 -6.32 6.34 1.88
N LEU A 11 -6.99 6.50 0.74
CA LEU A 11 -7.40 5.38 -0.10
C LEU A 11 -6.30 5.07 -1.11
N LEU A 12 -5.77 3.85 -1.04
CA LEU A 12 -4.91 3.27 -2.07
C LEU A 12 -5.73 2.34 -2.95
N GLN A 13 -5.75 2.63 -4.24
CA GLN A 13 -6.30 1.74 -5.25
C GLN A 13 -5.19 1.25 -6.17
N ILE A 14 -5.03 -0.07 -6.28
CA ILE A 14 -4.04 -0.70 -7.16
C ILE A 14 -4.72 -1.77 -8.01
N GLY A 15 -4.70 -1.60 -9.34
CA GLY A 15 -5.22 -2.63 -10.27
C GLY A 15 -5.84 -2.11 -11.58
N LYS A 16 -6.40 -3.07 -12.34
CA LYS A 16 -7.29 -2.88 -13.51
C LYS A 16 -8.71 -3.36 -13.12
N PRO A 17 -9.77 -3.11 -13.90
CA PRO A 17 -11.16 -3.37 -13.47
C PRO A 17 -11.40 -4.77 -12.89
N ASP A 18 -10.69 -5.76 -13.42
CA ASP A 18 -10.83 -7.18 -13.10
C ASP A 18 -9.98 -7.65 -11.89
N GLY A 19 -9.28 -6.72 -11.22
CA GLY A 19 -8.56 -7.01 -9.98
C GLY A 19 -8.07 -5.73 -9.31
N ILE A 20 -8.75 -5.29 -8.25
CA ILE A 20 -8.47 -4.04 -7.54
C ILE A 20 -8.24 -4.32 -6.05
N ILE A 21 -7.13 -3.82 -5.52
CA ILE A 21 -6.90 -3.73 -4.07
C ILE A 21 -7.33 -2.32 -3.63
N ARG A 22 -8.27 -2.25 -2.69
CA ARG A 22 -8.65 -1.00 -1.99
C ARG A 22 -8.21 -1.10 -0.55
N TRP A 23 -7.46 -0.10 -0.11
CA TRP A 23 -6.94 -0.08 1.25
C TRP A 23 -7.02 1.32 1.84
N GLU A 24 -7.79 1.44 2.92
CA GLU A 24 -7.88 2.64 3.73
C GLU A 24 -6.83 2.60 4.85
N ILE A 25 -6.10 3.70 4.96
CA ILE A 25 -5.07 3.87 5.99
C ILE A 25 -5.44 5.08 6.82
N ASP A 26 -5.81 4.85 8.07
CA ASP A 26 -5.93 5.88 9.09
C ASP A 26 -4.55 6.27 9.66
N ASN A 27 -4.52 7.42 10.35
CA ASN A 27 -3.39 7.89 11.16
C ASN A 27 -2.05 7.89 10.40
N VAL A 28 -2.08 8.28 9.13
CA VAL A 28 -0.93 8.24 8.22
C VAL A 28 0.28 8.99 8.79
N LEU A 29 0.09 10.11 9.48
CA LEU A 29 1.18 10.92 10.04
C LEU A 29 2.04 10.15 11.06
N THR A 30 1.41 9.24 11.82
CA THR A 30 2.09 8.41 12.83
C THR A 30 2.44 7.01 12.30
N LEU A 31 2.13 6.72 11.04
CA LEU A 31 2.42 5.43 10.43
C LEU A 31 3.92 5.17 10.42
N THR A 32 4.32 3.97 10.87
CA THR A 32 5.67 3.41 10.74
C THR A 32 5.67 2.29 9.71
N LYS A 33 4.72 1.35 9.85
CA LYS A 33 4.52 0.23 8.94
C LYS A 33 3.11 -0.32 9.06
N ARG A 34 2.45 -0.59 7.94
CA ARG A 34 1.14 -1.28 7.93
C ARG A 34 0.99 -2.09 6.66
N TYR A 35 0.17 -3.12 6.76
CA TYR A 35 -0.12 -4.06 5.71
C TYR A 35 -1.59 -3.97 5.30
N SER A 36 -1.88 -4.09 4.01
CA SER A 36 -3.27 -4.31 3.57
C SER A 36 -3.72 -5.73 3.92
N PRO A 37 -5.05 -5.98 3.92
CA PRO A 37 -5.57 -7.33 3.76
C PRO A 37 -5.02 -8.00 2.49
N SER A 38 -4.94 -9.33 2.50
CA SER A 38 -4.62 -10.11 1.30
C SER A 38 -5.81 -10.04 0.33
N THR A 39 -5.54 -9.75 -0.93
CA THR A 39 -6.56 -9.75 -1.99
C THR A 39 -6.15 -10.74 -3.06
N GLU A 40 -7.08 -11.57 -3.52
CA GLU A 40 -6.81 -12.54 -4.58
C GLU A 40 -7.14 -11.92 -5.93
N ILE A 41 -6.17 -11.94 -6.86
CA ILE A 41 -6.33 -11.41 -8.21
C ILE A 41 -5.76 -12.45 -9.18
N TYR A 42 -6.63 -12.98 -10.05
CA TYR A 42 -6.37 -14.10 -10.96
C TYR A 42 -5.75 -15.33 -10.27
N GLY A 43 -6.25 -15.71 -9.09
CA GLY A 43 -5.77 -16.87 -8.33
C GLY A 43 -4.43 -16.65 -7.61
N VAL A 44 -3.89 -15.43 -7.63
CA VAL A 44 -2.63 -15.09 -6.97
C VAL A 44 -2.93 -14.20 -5.75
N PRO A 45 -2.34 -14.47 -4.57
CA PRO A 45 -2.51 -13.61 -3.40
C PRO A 45 -1.61 -12.36 -3.51
N TRP A 46 -2.24 -11.20 -3.42
CA TRP A 46 -1.58 -9.90 -3.43
C TRP A 46 -1.73 -9.19 -2.09
N LYS A 47 -0.73 -8.38 -1.74
CA LYS A 47 -0.72 -7.60 -0.50
C LYS A 47 0.09 -6.32 -0.67
N LEU A 48 -0.34 -5.25 -0.02
CA LEU A 48 0.37 -3.98 0.04
C LEU A 48 1.06 -3.81 1.40
N ASP A 49 2.18 -3.12 1.40
CA ASP A 49 2.93 -2.74 2.60
C ASP A 49 3.35 -1.28 2.47
N MET A 50 2.82 -0.43 3.35
CA MET A 50 3.21 0.96 3.43
C MET A 50 4.17 1.13 4.61
N ARG A 51 5.35 1.67 4.33
CA ARG A 51 6.39 1.93 5.33
C ARG A 51 6.79 3.38 5.32
N ALA A 52 7.08 3.88 6.50
CA ALA A 52 7.59 5.20 6.73
C ALA A 52 9.12 5.09 6.81
N GLU A 53 9.79 5.61 5.80
CA GLU A 53 11.23 5.44 5.61
C GLU A 53 11.92 6.79 5.61
N TRP A 54 13.09 6.84 6.25
CA TRP A 54 13.95 8.00 6.17
C TRP A 54 14.65 8.00 4.81
N PHE A 55 14.57 9.11 4.08
CA PHE A 55 15.26 9.27 2.82
C PHE A 55 16.40 10.27 2.98
N PRO A 56 17.64 9.80 3.17
CA PRO A 56 18.79 10.66 3.48
C PRO A 56 19.00 11.82 2.51
N PRO A 57 18.85 11.64 1.17
CA PRO A 57 19.09 12.73 0.23
C PRO A 57 18.21 13.98 0.42
N PHE A 58 17.03 13.83 1.03
CA PHE A 58 16.11 14.96 1.27
C PHE A 58 15.95 15.29 2.75
N ALA A 59 16.71 14.62 3.64
CA ALA A 59 16.58 14.72 5.09
C ALA A 59 15.11 14.74 5.56
N SER A 60 14.30 13.87 4.95
CA SER A 60 12.85 13.85 5.15
C SER A 60 12.31 12.43 5.18
N LYS A 61 11.14 12.27 5.79
CA LYS A 61 10.40 11.02 5.92
C LYS A 61 9.48 10.86 4.71
N PHE A 62 9.60 9.73 4.01
CA PHE A 62 8.73 9.35 2.90
C PHE A 62 7.89 8.14 3.28
N TYR A 63 6.75 7.98 2.60
CA TYR A 63 5.96 6.76 2.67
C TYR A 63 6.25 5.93 1.42
N THR A 64 6.88 4.78 1.61
CA THR A 64 7.21 3.81 0.57
C THR A 64 6.12 2.75 0.51
N LEU A 65 5.57 2.53 -0.68
CA LEU A 65 4.56 1.51 -0.94
C LEU A 65 5.20 0.33 -1.67
N TYR A 66 5.19 -0.84 -1.04
CA TYR A 66 5.58 -2.10 -1.64
C TYR A 66 4.34 -2.90 -2.05
N ILE A 67 4.43 -3.54 -3.22
CA ILE A 67 3.39 -4.42 -3.75
C ILE A 67 3.98 -5.84 -3.77
N TYR A 68 3.35 -6.74 -3.03
CA TYR A 68 3.74 -8.13 -2.96
C TYR A 68 2.74 -8.98 -3.75
N GLY A 69 3.20 -9.60 -4.83
CA GLY A 69 2.47 -10.64 -5.54
C GLY A 69 2.96 -12.03 -5.14
N ASN A 70 2.04 -12.97 -5.02
CA ASN A 70 2.32 -14.38 -4.71
C ASN A 70 3.17 -14.63 -3.46
N TYR A 71 3.09 -13.76 -2.46
CA TYR A 71 3.98 -13.76 -1.29
C TYR A 71 3.85 -14.98 -0.36
N LYS A 72 2.85 -15.84 -0.61
CA LYS A 72 2.64 -17.10 0.12
C LYS A 72 3.30 -18.30 -0.58
N SER A 73 3.74 -18.15 -1.82
CA SER A 73 4.39 -19.20 -2.59
C SER A 73 5.89 -19.18 -2.37
N ASN A 74 6.48 -20.37 -2.26
CA ASN A 74 7.94 -20.57 -2.27
C ASN A 74 8.45 -21.02 -3.66
N SER A 75 7.60 -21.05 -4.68
CA SER A 75 7.99 -21.48 -6.03
C SER A 75 8.94 -20.46 -6.67
N PRO A 76 10.16 -20.85 -7.07
CA PRO A 76 11.09 -19.96 -7.75
C PRO A 76 10.73 -19.74 -9.23
N LEU A 77 9.77 -20.50 -9.76
CA LEU A 77 9.36 -20.46 -11.17
C LEU A 77 8.22 -19.46 -11.42
N TRP A 78 7.76 -18.75 -10.39
CA TRP A 78 6.66 -17.80 -10.55
C TRP A 78 7.18 -16.44 -11.03
N GLU A 79 6.59 -15.98 -12.12
CA GLU A 79 6.76 -14.63 -12.64
C GLU A 79 5.39 -14.03 -12.96
N CYS A 80 5.31 -12.70 -12.91
CA CYS A 80 4.14 -11.99 -13.41
C CYS A 80 4.56 -10.69 -14.08
N CYS A 81 3.90 -10.36 -15.19
CA CYS A 81 3.97 -9.04 -15.80
C CYS A 81 2.66 -8.32 -15.50
N PHE A 82 2.70 -7.30 -14.67
CA PHE A 82 1.53 -6.52 -14.29
C PHE A 82 1.77 -5.03 -14.49
N ALA A 83 0.77 -4.37 -15.09
CA ALA A 83 0.68 -2.93 -15.10
C ALA A 83 -0.29 -2.48 -14.00
N PHE A 84 0.19 -1.64 -13.09
CA PHE A 84 -0.61 -1.10 -12.00
C PHE A 84 -0.92 0.38 -12.26
N GLN A 85 -2.18 0.75 -12.04
CA GLN A 85 -2.52 2.13 -11.75
C GLN A 85 -2.55 2.29 -10.23
N ILE A 86 -1.77 3.22 -9.69
CA ILE A 86 -1.78 3.57 -8.28
C ILE A 86 -2.52 4.88 -8.12
N VAL A 87 -3.58 4.89 -7.34
CA VAL A 87 -4.33 6.10 -7.00
C VAL A 87 -4.26 6.30 -5.50
N ILE A 88 -3.74 7.46 -5.09
CA ILE A 88 -3.69 7.92 -3.69
C ILE A 88 -4.69 9.06 -3.58
N ARG A 89 -5.69 8.92 -2.70
CA ARG A 89 -6.66 9.98 -2.44
C ARG A 89 -6.67 10.30 -0.96
N ASN A 90 -6.59 11.58 -0.63
CA ASN A 90 -7.06 12.03 0.68
C ASN A 90 -8.60 11.99 0.63
N ILE A 91 -9.22 11.37 1.63
CA ILE A 91 -10.69 11.25 1.70
C ILE A 91 -11.28 11.95 2.94
N ASP A 92 -10.50 12.82 3.57
CA ASP A 92 -10.95 13.80 4.57
C ASP A 92 -11.92 14.84 3.99
#